data_AF-A0A5B7SMV1-F1
#
_entry.id   AF-A0A5B7SMV1-F1
#
_cell.length_a   1.000
_cell.length_b   1.000
_cell.length_c   1.000
_cell.angle_alpha   90.00
_cell.angle_beta   90.00
_cell.angle_gamma   90.00
#
_symmetry.space_group_name_H-M   'P 1'
#
loop_
_entity.id
_entity.type
_entity.pdbx_description
1 polymer ?
#
loop_
_entity_poly.entity_id
_entity_poly.type
_entity_poly.pdbx_seq_one_letter_code
_entity_poly.pdbx_strand_id
1 'polypeptide(L)'
;MEVLNKKERTSSFLLFLLMFLITVGILFTAFFFSYKLPWKENAVLRAENQRLQYEFLYQKKFINALEAVDKQIDSLDTVREGYFFLEQSINVDLIDLKSEIPKDSLDDRSMYENLILTYKKLVDAKRDLKQVENARQNIKDLEEQIEEYEMEINKLTTALELSRRLGRN
;
A
#
# COMPACT_ATOMS: atom_id res chain seq x y z
N MET A 1 -62.33 63.63 -32.89
CA MET A 1 -62.09 62.42 -33.68
C MET A 1 -61.68 61.31 -32.74
N GLU A 2 -62.59 60.40 -32.41
CA GLU A 2 -62.22 59.20 -31.64
C GLU A 2 -61.37 58.28 -32.52
N VAL A 3 -60.22 57.87 -31.98
CA VAL A 3 -59.25 57.06 -32.72
C VAL A 3 -59.87 55.69 -32.99
N LEU A 4 -60.19 55.41 -34.26
CA LEU A 4 -60.96 54.26 -34.75
C LEU A 4 -60.24 52.90 -34.59
N ASN A 5 -59.17 52.81 -33.80
CA ASN A 5 -58.40 51.58 -33.64
C ASN A 5 -57.71 51.41 -32.26
N LYS A 6 -58.41 51.78 -31.18
CA LYS A 6 -57.88 51.65 -29.80
C LYS A 6 -57.54 50.20 -29.43
N LYS A 7 -58.34 49.22 -29.90
CA LYS A 7 -58.23 47.80 -29.53
C LYS A 7 -56.99 47.12 -30.12
N GLU A 8 -56.69 47.37 -31.41
CA GLU A 8 -55.48 46.84 -32.04
C GLU A 8 -54.23 47.49 -31.44
N ARG A 9 -54.27 48.79 -31.14
CA ARG A 9 -53.15 49.49 -30.49
C ARG A 9 -52.84 48.92 -29.11
N THR A 10 -53.85 48.63 -28.29
CA THR A 10 -53.65 47.99 -26.99
C THR A 10 -53.14 46.56 -27.11
N SER A 11 -53.63 45.81 -28.10
CA SER A 11 -53.17 44.43 -28.35
C SER A 11 -51.70 44.39 -28.76
N SER A 12 -51.29 45.24 -29.71
CA SER A 12 -49.91 45.35 -30.16
C SER A 12 -48.97 45.83 -29.06
N PHE A 13 -49.43 46.76 -28.21
CA PHE A 13 -48.67 47.20 -27.03
C PHE A 13 -48.50 46.08 -26.00
N LEU A 14 -49.54 45.27 -25.76
CA LEU A 14 -49.49 44.16 -24.80
C LEU A 14 -48.60 43.03 -25.31
N LEU A 15 -48.64 42.74 -26.61
CA LEU A 15 -47.74 41.80 -27.28
C LEU A 15 -46.28 42.29 -27.21
N PHE A 16 -46.03 43.58 -27.44
CA PHE A 16 -44.71 44.18 -27.29
C PHE A 16 -44.22 44.08 -25.83
N LEU A 17 -45.07 44.40 -24.86
CA LEU A 17 -44.73 44.32 -23.44
C LEU A 17 -44.42 42.87 -23.02
N LEU A 18 -45.20 41.89 -23.51
CA LEU A 18 -44.95 40.47 -23.28
C LEU A 18 -43.59 40.07 -23.85
N MET A 19 -43.32 40.39 -25.12
CA MET A 19 -42.04 40.08 -25.77
C MET A 19 -40.87 40.75 -25.07
N PHE A 20 -41.04 41.99 -24.61
CA PHE A 20 -40.04 42.71 -23.83
C PHE A 20 -39.74 42.04 -22.49
N LEU A 21 -40.76 41.59 -21.76
CA LEU A 21 -40.57 40.86 -20.51
C LEU A 21 -39.88 39.51 -20.74
N ILE A 22 -40.21 38.81 -21.82
CA ILE A 22 -39.56 37.55 -22.19
C ILE A 22 -38.09 37.78 -22.51
N THR A 23 -37.74 38.77 -23.33
CA THR A 23 -36.34 39.05 -23.69
C THR A 23 -35.51 39.50 -22.50
N VAL A 24 -36.07 40.35 -21.63
CA VAL A 24 -35.44 40.74 -20.37
C VAL A 24 -35.24 39.51 -19.47
N GLY A 25 -36.24 38.64 -19.36
CA GLY A 25 -36.15 37.39 -18.60
C GLY A 25 -35.02 36.48 -19.10
N ILE A 26 -34.89 36.31 -20.41
CA ILE A 26 -33.81 35.52 -21.04
C ILE A 26 -32.43 36.15 -20.77
N LEU A 27 -32.31 37.48 -20.83
CA LEU A 27 -31.06 38.16 -20.51
C LEU A 27 -30.66 37.96 -19.05
N PHE A 28 -31.60 38.07 -18.12
CA PHE A 28 -31.32 37.84 -16.70
C PHE A 28 -30.92 36.40 -16.40
N THR A 29 -31.59 35.41 -17.01
CA THR A 29 -31.20 34.00 -16.82
C THR A 29 -29.83 33.72 -17.43
N ALA A 30 -29.54 34.23 -18.64
CA ALA A 30 -28.22 34.09 -19.26
C ALA A 30 -27.11 34.71 -18.39
N PHE A 31 -27.35 35.90 -17.83
CA PHE A 31 -26.39 36.55 -16.92
C PHE A 31 -26.21 35.76 -15.62
N PHE A 32 -27.31 35.26 -15.04
CA PHE A 32 -27.27 34.45 -13.83
C PHE A 32 -26.49 33.15 -14.01
N PHE A 33 -26.72 32.44 -15.12
CA PHE A 33 -25.96 31.23 -15.45
C PHE A 33 -24.48 31.56 -15.72
N SER A 34 -24.19 32.66 -16.44
CA SER A 34 -22.82 33.10 -16.69
C SER A 34 -22.03 33.41 -15.43
N TYR A 35 -22.68 33.92 -14.37
CA TYR A 35 -22.01 34.23 -13.10
C TYR A 35 -21.92 33.02 -12.14
N LYS A 36 -23.00 32.24 -12.01
CA LYS A 36 -23.08 31.16 -11.01
C LYS A 36 -22.35 29.88 -11.43
N LEU A 37 -22.26 29.62 -12.73
CA LEU A 37 -21.61 28.42 -13.28
C LEU A 37 -20.09 28.39 -12.98
N PRO A 38 -19.32 29.47 -13.20
CA PRO A 38 -17.91 29.54 -12.81
C PRO A 38 -17.67 29.34 -11.32
N TRP A 39 -18.59 29.75 -10.46
CA TRP A 39 -18.45 29.58 -9.00
C TRP A 39 -18.61 28.13 -8.59
N LYS A 40 -19.59 27.42 -9.17
CA LYS A 40 -19.80 26.01 -8.89
C LYS A 40 -18.66 25.15 -9.46
N GLU A 41 -18.19 25.46 -10.67
CA GLU A 41 -17.03 24.79 -11.26
C GLU A 41 -15.78 24.99 -10.40
N ASN A 42 -15.48 26.23 -9.99
CA ASN A 42 -14.35 26.49 -9.09
C ASN A 42 -14.49 25.76 -7.75
N ALA A 43 -15.70 25.66 -7.19
CA ALA A 43 -15.93 24.94 -5.94
C ALA A 43 -15.65 23.43 -6.10
N VAL A 44 -16.13 22.82 -7.20
CA VAL A 44 -15.86 21.42 -7.51
C VAL A 44 -14.36 21.19 -7.74
N LEU A 45 -13.72 22.04 -8.56
CA LEU A 45 -12.27 21.95 -8.83
C LEU A 45 -11.43 22.11 -7.57
N ARG A 46 -11.83 22.98 -6.63
CA ARG A 46 -11.14 23.11 -5.33
C ARG A 46 -11.30 21.86 -4.48
N ALA A 47 -12.49 21.29 -4.42
CA ALA A 47 -12.74 20.06 -3.67
C ALA A 47 -11.93 18.88 -4.24
N GLU A 48 -11.89 18.75 -5.57
CA GLU A 48 -11.11 17.73 -6.27
C GLU A 48 -9.60 17.93 -6.05
N ASN A 49 -9.09 19.16 -6.15
CA ASN A 49 -7.69 19.45 -5.82
C ASN A 49 -7.33 19.09 -4.38
N GLN A 50 -8.21 19.37 -3.42
CA GLN A 50 -7.97 19.00 -2.01
C GLN A 50 -7.93 17.49 -1.83
N ARG A 51 -8.82 16.76 -2.51
CA ARG A 51 -8.83 15.29 -2.52
C ARG A 51 -7.52 14.74 -3.09
N LEU A 52 -7.11 15.23 -4.26
CA LEU A 52 -5.85 14.82 -4.90
C LEU A 52 -4.64 15.11 -4.01
N GLN A 53 -4.58 16.29 -3.39
CA GLN A 53 -3.51 16.63 -2.45
C GLN A 53 -3.46 15.67 -1.26
N TYR A 54 -4.62 15.31 -0.71
CA TYR A 54 -4.71 14.33 0.36
C TYR A 54 -4.19 12.95 -0.09
N GLU A 55 -4.63 12.47 -1.26
CA GLU A 55 -4.19 11.19 -1.83
C GLU A 55 -2.68 11.18 -2.07
N PHE A 56 -2.09 12.23 -2.64
CA PHE A 56 -0.64 12.35 -2.85
C PHE A 56 0.15 12.34 -1.53
N LEU A 57 -0.33 13.06 -0.52
CA LEU A 57 0.32 13.10 0.79
C LEU A 57 0.27 11.73 1.48
N TYR A 58 -0.89 11.07 1.41
CA TYR A 58 -1.06 9.73 1.94
C TYR A 58 -0.14 8.74 1.22
N GLN A 59 -0.13 8.75 -0.11
CA GLN A 59 0.71 7.86 -0.91
C GLN A 59 2.20 8.04 -0.57
N LYS A 60 2.66 9.29 -0.43
CA LYS A 60 4.04 9.58 -0.03
C LYS A 60 4.35 9.06 1.38
N LYS A 61 3.44 9.24 2.34
CA LYS A 61 3.60 8.69 3.71
C LYS A 61 3.68 7.16 3.66
N PHE A 62 2.79 6.53 2.91
CA PHE A 62 2.71 5.09 2.77
C PHE A 62 3.99 4.49 2.15
N ILE A 63 4.49 5.09 1.06
CA ILE A 63 5.73 4.64 0.41
C ILE A 63 6.92 4.77 1.37
N ASN A 64 7.06 5.90 2.06
CA ASN A 64 8.15 6.10 3.02
C ASN A 64 8.13 5.07 4.15
N ALA A 65 6.93 4.69 4.62
CA ALA A 65 6.76 3.67 5.63
C ALA A 65 7.10 2.26 5.08
N LEU A 66 6.71 1.95 3.84
CA LEU A 66 7.16 0.72 3.17
C LEU A 66 8.67 0.66 2.97
N GLU A 67 9.32 1.77 2.59
CA GLU A 67 10.78 1.82 2.49
C GLU A 67 11.48 1.57 3.83
N ALA A 68 10.86 1.98 4.94
CA ALA A 68 11.38 1.66 6.27
C ALA A 68 11.28 0.16 6.56
N VAL A 69 10.15 -0.46 6.20
CA VAL A 69 9.97 -1.91 6.30
C VAL A 69 10.95 -2.66 5.40
N ASP A 70 11.19 -2.19 4.18
CA ASP A 70 12.15 -2.77 3.24
C ASP A 70 13.57 -2.84 3.83
N LYS A 71 14.02 -1.74 4.47
CA LYS A 71 15.32 -1.69 5.16
C LYS A 71 15.41 -2.68 6.33
N GLN A 72 14.31 -2.87 7.07
CA GLN A 72 14.26 -3.88 8.13
C GLN A 72 14.32 -5.30 7.54
N ILE A 73 13.63 -5.53 6.42
CA ILE A 73 13.67 -6.80 5.69
C ILE A 73 15.08 -7.10 5.18
N ASP A 74 15.82 -6.11 4.70
CA ASP A 74 17.24 -6.26 4.33
C ASP A 74 18.12 -6.57 5.53
N SER A 75 17.79 -6.01 6.69
CA SER A 75 18.50 -6.30 7.93
C SER A 75 18.33 -7.77 8.36
N LEU A 76 17.24 -8.46 7.99
CA LEU A 76 17.06 -9.90 8.27
C LEU A 76 18.17 -10.78 7.66
N ASP A 77 18.77 -10.35 6.54
CA ASP A 77 19.85 -11.13 5.91
C ASP A 77 21.14 -11.09 6.72
N THR A 78 21.38 -9.96 7.42
CA THR A 78 22.60 -9.69 8.18
C THR A 78 22.59 -10.26 9.59
N VAL A 79 21.41 -10.48 10.17
CA VAL A 79 21.26 -10.92 11.56
C VAL A 79 21.38 -12.45 11.64
N ARG A 80 22.47 -12.93 12.25
CA ARG A 80 22.69 -14.37 12.47
C ARG A 80 21.86 -14.94 13.62
N GLU A 81 21.69 -14.17 14.69
CA GLU A 81 20.96 -14.57 15.91
C GLU A 81 19.93 -13.49 16.29
N GLY A 82 18.74 -13.90 16.75
CA GLY A 82 17.69 -12.96 17.14
C GLY A 82 16.84 -12.40 16.00
N TYR A 83 16.92 -12.99 14.79
CA TYR A 83 16.10 -12.58 13.63
C TYR A 83 14.60 -12.62 13.91
N PHE A 84 14.14 -13.46 14.84
CA PHE A 84 12.73 -13.56 15.25
C PHE A 84 12.17 -12.24 15.81
N PHE A 85 12.97 -11.49 16.59
CA PHE A 85 12.53 -10.20 17.13
C PHE A 85 12.35 -9.18 16.01
N LEU A 86 13.29 -9.15 15.05
CA LEU A 86 13.23 -8.29 13.88
C LEU A 86 12.02 -8.66 12.99
N GLU A 87 11.78 -9.96 12.77
CA GLU A 87 10.61 -10.46 12.06
C GLU A 87 9.31 -10.00 12.72
N GLN A 88 9.21 -10.13 14.05
CA GLN A 88 8.04 -9.70 14.80
C GLN A 88 7.82 -8.18 14.69
N SER A 89 8.90 -7.38 14.77
CA SER A 89 8.83 -5.93 14.57
C SER A 89 8.28 -5.59 13.19
N ILE A 90 8.81 -6.20 12.13
CA ILE A 90 8.36 -5.98 10.75
C ILE A 90 6.87 -6.34 10.60
N ASN A 91 6.45 -7.46 11.19
CA ASN A 91 5.05 -7.88 11.14
C ASN A 91 4.11 -6.88 11.84
N VAL A 92 4.53 -6.30 12.96
CA VAL A 92 3.79 -5.23 13.63
C VAL A 92 3.69 -4.00 12.74
N ASP A 93 4.82 -3.56 12.17
CA ASP A 93 4.86 -2.39 11.27
C ASP A 93 3.93 -2.58 10.05
N LEU A 94 3.87 -3.78 9.47
CA LEU A 94 2.94 -4.10 8.38
C LEU A 94 1.47 -4.13 8.81
N ILE A 95 1.16 -4.59 10.03
CA ILE A 95 -0.20 -4.57 10.59
C ILE A 95 -0.65 -3.13 10.84
N ASP A 96 0.24 -2.31 11.42
CA ASP A 96 -0.02 -0.90 11.67
C ASP A 96 -0.26 -0.16 10.35
N LEU A 97 0.59 -0.40 9.34
CA LEU A 97 0.41 0.15 8.00
C LEU A 97 -0.95 -0.22 7.39
N LYS A 98 -1.40 -1.47 7.59
CA LYS A 98 -2.71 -1.95 7.12
C LYS A 98 -3.85 -1.26 7.85
N SER A 99 -3.69 -1.00 9.14
CA SER A 99 -4.69 -0.33 9.98
C SER A 99 -4.83 1.15 9.64
N GLU A 100 -3.75 1.79 9.18
CA GLU A 100 -3.74 3.18 8.77
C GLU A 100 -4.44 3.42 7.42
N ILE A 101 -4.71 2.37 6.63
CA ILE A 101 -5.38 2.51 5.33
C ILE A 101 -6.80 3.06 5.53
N PRO A 102 -7.11 4.27 5.01
CA PRO A 102 -8.44 4.85 5.05
C PRO A 102 -9.48 3.93 4.42
N LYS A 103 -10.61 3.73 5.11
CA LYS A 103 -11.65 2.79 4.68
C LYS A 103 -12.51 3.31 3.52
N ASP A 104 -12.76 4.62 3.49
CA ASP A 104 -13.80 5.24 2.67
C ASP A 104 -13.27 6.31 1.68
N SER A 105 -11.97 6.62 1.69
CA SER A 105 -11.43 7.82 1.03
C SER A 105 -10.32 7.57 0.00
N LEU A 106 -9.97 6.31 -0.29
CA LEU A 106 -8.96 5.97 -1.29
C LEU A 106 -9.60 5.11 -2.38
N ASP A 107 -9.50 5.58 -3.63
CA ASP A 107 -9.99 4.81 -4.79
C ASP A 107 -9.23 3.48 -4.94
N ASP A 108 -7.94 3.46 -4.64
CA ASP A 108 -7.06 2.29 -4.84
C ASP A 108 -6.67 1.57 -3.55
N ARG A 109 -7.62 1.41 -2.61
CA ARG A 109 -7.40 0.65 -1.37
C ARG A 109 -6.78 -0.74 -1.61
N SER A 110 -7.23 -1.44 -2.63
CA SER A 110 -6.73 -2.76 -3.01
C SER A 110 -5.25 -2.74 -3.37
N MET A 111 -4.75 -1.67 -3.96
CA MET A 111 -3.32 -1.51 -4.28
C MET A 111 -2.48 -1.52 -3.00
N TYR A 112 -2.86 -0.70 -2.01
CA TYR A 112 -2.16 -0.61 -0.73
C TYR A 112 -2.17 -1.96 0.01
N GLU A 113 -3.32 -2.62 0.07
CA GLU A 113 -3.44 -3.94 0.71
C GLU A 113 -2.60 -5.02 -0.01
N ASN A 114 -2.55 -5.00 -1.34
CA ASN A 114 -1.72 -5.93 -2.11
C ASN A 114 -0.22 -5.68 -1.93
N LEU A 115 0.21 -4.43 -1.81
CA LEU A 115 1.61 -4.11 -1.51
C LEU A 115 2.01 -4.63 -0.12
N ILE A 116 1.18 -4.39 0.91
CA ILE A 116 1.41 -4.94 2.25
C ILE A 116 1.50 -6.46 2.21
N LEU A 117 0.57 -7.12 1.50
CA LEU A 117 0.59 -8.57 1.36
C LEU A 117 1.87 -9.07 0.67
N THR A 118 2.37 -8.33 -0.31
CA THR A 118 3.61 -8.67 -1.02
C THR A 118 4.82 -8.58 -0.10
N TYR A 119 4.92 -7.49 0.67
CA TYR A 119 5.96 -7.34 1.69
C TYR A 119 5.87 -8.43 2.77
N LYS A 120 4.66 -8.79 3.20
CA LYS A 120 4.47 -9.90 4.15
C LYS A 120 4.98 -11.23 3.59
N LYS A 121 4.66 -11.54 2.34
CA LYS A 121 5.19 -12.74 1.65
C LYS A 121 6.71 -12.72 1.53
N LEU A 122 7.30 -11.54 1.31
CA LEU A 122 8.76 -11.37 1.25
C LEU A 122 9.41 -11.67 2.61
N VAL A 123 8.85 -11.17 3.71
CA VAL A 123 9.29 -11.46 5.08
C VAL A 123 9.24 -12.96 5.36
N ASP A 124 8.11 -13.60 5.04
CA ASP A 124 7.93 -15.04 5.25
C ASP A 124 8.95 -15.86 4.43
N ALA A 125 9.19 -15.47 3.18
CA ALA A 125 10.19 -16.11 2.34
C ALA A 125 11.62 -15.97 2.89
N LYS A 126 12.01 -14.77 3.37
CA LYS A 126 13.32 -14.57 4.00
C LYS A 126 13.48 -15.38 5.29
N ARG A 127 12.43 -15.47 6.11
CA ARG A 127 12.41 -16.31 7.31
C ARG A 127 12.65 -17.78 6.95
N ASP A 128 11.93 -18.30 5.97
CA ASP A 128 12.04 -19.71 5.57
C ASP A 128 13.45 -20.00 5.01
N LEU A 129 14.03 -19.06 4.25
CA LEU A 129 15.42 -19.15 3.79
C LEU A 129 16.41 -19.24 4.96
N LYS A 130 16.24 -18.41 6.00
CA LYS A 130 17.10 -18.46 7.19
C LYS A 130 16.97 -19.77 7.98
N GLN A 131 15.76 -20.31 8.09
CA GLN A 131 15.56 -21.62 8.72
C GLN A 131 16.30 -22.73 7.95
N VAL A 132 16.22 -22.70 6.61
CA VAL A 132 16.95 -23.65 5.76
C VAL A 132 18.46 -23.48 5.87
N GLU A 133 18.97 -22.24 5.92
CA GLU A 133 20.39 -21.94 6.11
C GLU A 133 20.91 -22.53 7.43
N ASN A 134 20.19 -22.29 8.53
CA ASN A 134 20.53 -22.85 9.85
C ASN A 134 20.47 -24.39 9.87
N ALA A 135 19.44 -24.97 9.24
CA ALA A 135 19.32 -26.43 9.15
C ALA A 135 20.48 -27.05 8.36
N ARG A 136 20.91 -26.41 7.27
CA ARG A 136 22.09 -26.85 6.50
C ARG A 136 23.37 -26.80 7.31
N GLN A 137 23.58 -25.73 8.08
CA GLN A 137 24.76 -25.63 8.95
C GLN A 137 24.77 -26.74 9.99
N ASN A 138 23.63 -26.98 10.65
CA ASN A 138 23.51 -28.06 11.63
C ASN A 138 23.77 -29.44 11.02
N ILE A 139 23.29 -29.70 9.80
CA ILE A 139 23.58 -30.96 9.10
C ILE A 139 25.08 -31.11 8.87
N LYS A 140 25.76 -30.06 8.41
CA LYS A 140 27.20 -30.08 8.18
C LYS A 140 27.99 -30.35 9.47
N ASP A 141 27.62 -29.69 10.56
CA ASP A 141 28.27 -29.87 11.86
C ASP A 141 28.05 -31.30 12.41
N LEU A 142 26.89 -31.91 12.13
CA LEU A 142 26.60 -33.31 12.48
C LEU A 142 27.35 -34.30 11.59
N GLU A 143 27.50 -34.02 10.29
CA GLU A 143 28.30 -34.84 9.38
C GLU A 143 29.78 -34.87 9.81
N GLU A 144 30.33 -33.72 10.20
CA GLU A 144 31.70 -33.61 10.71
C GLU A 144 31.88 -34.41 12.02
N GLN A 145 30.93 -34.33 12.94
CA GLN A 145 30.94 -35.14 14.16
C GLN A 145 30.84 -36.65 13.89
N ILE A 146 30.04 -37.07 12.90
CA ILE A 146 29.95 -38.47 12.51
C ILE A 146 31.30 -38.97 12.00
N GLU A 147 31.96 -38.21 11.14
CA GLU A 147 33.28 -38.56 10.60
C GLU A 147 34.34 -38.66 11.72
N GLU A 148 34.32 -37.73 12.68
CA GLU A 148 35.18 -37.79 13.87
C GLU A 148 34.94 -39.05 14.72
N TYR A 149 33.69 -39.37 15.02
CA TYR A 149 33.34 -40.56 15.78
C TYR A 149 33.70 -41.85 15.05
N GLU A 150 33.52 -41.91 13.72
CA GLU A 150 33.94 -43.05 12.91
C GLU A 150 35.46 -43.25 12.96
N MET A 151 36.24 -42.16 12.89
CA MET A 151 37.69 -42.22 13.06
C MET A 151 38.10 -42.72 14.45
N GLU A 152 37.43 -42.23 15.51
CA GLU A 152 37.72 -42.63 16.89
C GLU A 152 37.37 -44.11 17.14
N ILE A 153 36.21 -44.57 16.66
CA ILE A 153 35.80 -45.98 16.72
C ILE A 153 36.83 -46.86 15.99
N ASN A 154 37.31 -46.46 14.82
CA ASN A 154 38.33 -47.21 14.08
C ASN A 154 39.65 -47.30 14.84
N LYS A 155 40.09 -46.21 15.48
CA LYS A 155 41.30 -46.21 16.34
C LYS A 155 41.13 -47.14 17.53
N LEU A 156 40.01 -47.05 18.24
CA LEU A 156 39.70 -47.90 19.40
C LEU A 156 39.62 -49.38 19.01
N THR A 157 38.96 -49.69 17.90
CA THR A 157 38.85 -51.05 17.38
C THR A 157 40.23 -51.64 17.07
N THR A 158 41.09 -50.86 16.41
CA THR A 158 42.48 -51.25 16.11
C THR A 158 43.28 -51.52 17.39
N ALA A 159 43.21 -50.61 18.37
CA ALA A 159 43.90 -50.75 19.66
C ALA A 159 43.43 -51.99 20.45
N LEU A 160 42.13 -52.27 20.41
CA LEU A 160 41.51 -53.42 21.07
C LEU A 160 41.95 -54.73 20.41
N GLU A 161 42.02 -54.78 19.08
CA GLU A 161 42.53 -55.94 18.36
C GLU A 161 44.01 -56.21 18.66
N LEU A 162 44.84 -55.16 18.73
CA LEU A 162 46.25 -55.25 19.10
C LEU A 162 46.43 -55.81 20.53
N SER A 163 45.62 -55.31 21.47
CA SER A 163 45.61 -55.80 22.87
C SER A 163 45.19 -57.27 22.95
N ARG A 164 44.17 -57.69 22.18
CA ARG A 164 43.74 -59.09 22.11
C ARG A 164 44.82 -60.02 21.55
N ARG A 165 45.64 -59.55 20.62
CA ARG A 165 46.76 -60.33 20.07
C ARG A 165 47.91 -60.47 21.08
N LEU A 166 48.19 -59.41 21.84
CA LEU A 166 49.24 -59.42 22.86
C LEU A 166 48.89 -60.29 24.08
N GLY A 167 47.63 -60.32 24.51
CA GLY A 167 47.17 -61.14 25.63
C GLY A 167 46.99 -62.64 25.33
N ARG A 168 47.30 -63.09 24.11
CA ARG A 168 47.18 -64.48 23.66
C ARG A 168 48.52 -65.23 23.58
N ASN A 169 49.63 -64.54 23.87
CA ASN A 169 50.96 -65.12 24.11
C ASN A 169 51.22 -65.23 25.61
#